data_AF-A0A943SMM3-F1
#
_entry.id   AF-A0A943SMM3-F1
#
_cell.length_a   1.000
_cell.length_b   1.000
_cell.length_c   1.000
_cell.angle_alpha   90.00
_cell.angle_beta   90.00
_cell.angle_gamma   90.00
#
_symmetry.space_group_name_H-M   'P 1'
#
loop_
_entity.id
_entity.type
_entity.pdbx_description
1 polymer ?
#
loop_
_entity_poly.entity_id
_entity_poly.type
_entity_poly.pdbx_seq_one_letter_code
_entity_poly.pdbx_strand_id
1 'polypeptide(L)'
;MNYILVINAGSSSIKYQLFDMDNEDVKAKGLVERIGIAGSKLTHTTAGKEKFVVEKEMNDHEAAMNEVIAAMTNPEYGAVKTMDEIDVVEW
;
A
#
# COMPACT_ATOMS: atom_id res chain seq x y z
N MET A 1 -12.57 -15.12 -0.22
CA MET A 1 -11.61 -14.06 0.11
C MET A 1 -12.12 -12.81 -0.55
N ASN A 2 -12.64 -11.92 0.28
CA ASN A 2 -13.15 -10.64 -0.15
C ASN A 2 -12.22 -9.57 0.43
N TYR A 3 -11.20 -9.18 -0.33
CA TYR A 3 -10.29 -8.13 0.09
C TYR A 3 -10.66 -6.80 -0.57
N ILE A 4 -10.82 -5.76 0.24
CA ILE A 4 -11.06 -4.40 -0.25
C ILE A 4 -9.85 -3.54 0.07
N LEU A 5 -9.21 -3.00 -0.97
CA LEU A 5 -8.17 -1.99 -0.84
C LEU A 5 -8.80 -0.60 -0.93
N VAL A 6 -8.73 0.13 0.19
CA VAL A 6 -9.13 1.52 0.26
C VAL A 6 -7.90 2.39 0.07
N ILE A 7 -7.97 3.29 -0.90
CA ILE A 7 -6.90 4.25 -1.23
C ILE A 7 -7.42 5.66 -1.01
N ASN A 8 -6.62 6.48 -0.31
CA ASN A 8 -6.78 7.91 -0.25
C ASN A 8 -5.54 8.59 -0.82
N ALA A 9 -5.69 9.28 -1.95
CA ALA A 9 -4.62 9.98 -2.63
C ALA A 9 -4.71 11.49 -2.36
N GLY A 10 -3.66 12.04 -1.76
CA GLY A 10 -3.46 13.49 -1.63
C GLY A 10 -2.48 14.01 -2.68
N SER A 11 -2.25 15.33 -2.74
CA SER A 11 -1.35 15.94 -3.72
C SER A 11 0.10 15.43 -3.68
N SER A 12 0.56 14.92 -2.55
CA SER A 12 1.93 14.44 -2.35
C SER A 12 2.01 13.17 -1.49
N SER A 13 0.91 12.40 -1.41
CA SER A 13 0.83 11.22 -0.56
C SER A 13 -0.22 10.21 -1.03
N ILE A 14 0.01 8.94 -0.75
CA ILE A 14 -0.99 7.88 -0.90
C ILE A 14 -1.09 7.15 0.43
N LYS A 15 -2.25 7.20 1.07
CA LYS A 15 -2.56 6.37 2.24
C LYS A 15 -3.46 5.23 1.80
N TYR A 16 -3.18 4.02 2.26
CA TYR A 16 -3.97 2.86 1.86
C TYR A 16 -4.15 1.85 3.00
N GLN A 17 -5.24 1.10 2.93
CA GLN A 17 -5.54 -0.01 3.83
C GLN A 17 -6.21 -1.15 3.07
N LEU A 18 -5.75 -2.38 3.30
CA LEU A 18 -6.36 -3.60 2.81
C LEU A 18 -7.21 -4.21 3.92
N PHE A 19 -8.51 -4.35 3.66
CA PHE A 19 -9.47 -4.97 4.56
C PHE A 19 -9.78 -6.39 4.11
N ASP A 20 -9.87 -7.32 5.07
CA ASP A 20 -10.47 -8.64 4.89
C ASP A 20 -11.94 -8.54 5.31
N MET A 21 -12.84 -8.54 4.35
CA MET A 21 -14.28 -8.36 4.59
C MET A 21 -14.96 -9.63 5.10
N ASP A 22 -14.27 -10.77 5.07
CA ASP A 22 -14.80 -12.01 5.66
C ASP A 22 -14.80 -11.92 7.21
N ASN A 23 -13.90 -11.11 7.79
CA ASN A 23 -13.78 -10.93 9.24
C ASN A 23 -13.63 -9.46 9.72
N GLU A 24 -13.77 -8.49 8.81
CA GLU A 24 -13.68 -7.04 9.05
C GLU A 24 -12.32 -6.56 9.61
N ASP A 25 -11.24 -7.30 9.38
CA ASP A 25 -9.89 -6.94 9.85
C ASP A 25 -9.07 -6.15 8.82
N VAL A 26 -8.13 -5.33 9.32
CA VAL A 26 -7.10 -4.70 8.48
C VAL A 26 -5.93 -5.66 8.29
N LYS A 27 -5.76 -6.20 7.08
CA LYS A 27 -4.62 -7.06 6.72
C LYS A 27 -3.33 -6.29 6.51
N ALA A 28 -3.43 -5.12 5.88
CA ALA A 28 -2.27 -4.28 5.65
C ALA A 28 -2.65 -2.81 5.61
N LYS A 29 -1.67 -1.96 5.90
CA LYS A 29 -1.77 -0.52 5.76
C LYS A 29 -0.45 0.08 5.35
N GLY A 30 -0.51 1.21 4.66
CA GLY A 30 0.69 1.95 4.36
C GLY A 30 0.45 3.40 4.00
N LEU A 31 1.57 4.08 3.84
CA LEU A 31 1.66 5.49 3.52
C LEU A 31 2.86 5.69 2.60
N VAL A 32 2.60 6.24 1.43
CA VAL A 32 3.60 6.93 0.62
C VAL A 32 3.53 8.42 0.97
N GLU A 33 4.68 9.01 1.27
CA GLU A 33 4.81 10.42 1.58
C GLU A 33 5.89 11.06 0.69
N ARG A 34 5.74 12.38 0.45
CA ARG A 34 6.68 13.21 -0.32
C ARG A 34 6.79 12.78 -1.79
N ILE A 35 5.67 12.43 -2.42
CA ILE A 35 5.59 12.17 -3.86
C ILE A 35 5.95 13.45 -4.63
N GLY A 36 6.82 13.34 -5.63
CA GLY A 36 7.36 14.47 -6.40
C GLY A 36 8.33 15.37 -5.62
N ILE A 37 8.73 14.95 -4.42
CA ILE A 37 9.60 15.72 -3.51
C ILE A 37 10.77 14.83 -3.09
N ALA A 38 11.98 15.40 -3.01
CA ALA A 38 13.16 14.67 -2.54
C ALA A 38 12.92 13.96 -1.20
N GLY A 39 13.37 12.70 -1.11
CA GLY A 39 13.17 11.84 0.04
C GLY A 39 11.76 11.21 0.10
N SER A 40 11.18 10.84 -1.04
CA SER A 40 9.95 10.03 -1.04
C SER A 40 10.16 8.73 -0.27
N LYS A 41 9.13 8.35 0.49
CA LYS A 41 9.21 7.21 1.40
C LYS A 41 7.91 6.43 1.37
N LEU A 42 8.01 5.12 1.28
CA LEU A 42 6.91 4.20 1.52
C LEU A 42 7.12 3.52 2.87
N THR A 43 6.06 3.53 3.67
CA THR A 43 5.92 2.70 4.86
C THR A 43 4.78 1.70 4.63
N HIS A 44 5.05 0.42 4.83
CA HIS A 44 4.07 -0.67 4.70
C HIS A 44 4.07 -1.53 5.97
N THR A 45 2.91 -1.97 6.41
CA THR A 45 2.76 -2.88 7.55
C THR A 45 1.66 -3.88 7.27
N THR A 46 2.02 -5.15 7.30
CA THR A 46 1.09 -6.28 7.22
C THR A 46 0.84 -6.83 8.61
N ALA A 47 -0.40 -7.24 8.91
CA ALA A 47 -0.76 -7.82 10.19
C ALA A 47 0.13 -9.02 10.55
N GLY A 48 0.70 -8.99 11.75
CA GLY A 48 1.62 -10.04 12.22
C GLY A 48 3.01 -10.02 11.61
N LYS A 49 3.36 -9.02 10.79
CA LYS A 49 4.70 -8.84 10.21
C LYS A 49 5.36 -7.55 10.70
N GLU A 50 6.69 -7.52 10.59
CA GLU A 50 7.48 -6.33 10.86
C GLU A 50 7.18 -5.21 9.85
N LYS A 51 7.43 -3.98 10.28
CA LYS A 51 7.24 -2.79 9.45
C LYS A 51 8.29 -2.76 8.33
N PHE A 52 7.82 -2.66 7.08
CA PHE A 52 8.67 -2.41 5.92
C PHE A 52 8.73 -0.91 5.62
N VAL A 53 9.94 -0.40 5.39
CA VAL A 53 10.18 1.00 5.02
C VAL A 53 11.17 1.03 3.87
N VAL A 54 10.86 1.82 2.84
CA VAL A 54 11.76 2.09 1.73
C VAL A 54 11.78 3.58 1.42
N GLU A 55 12.98 4.12 1.26
CA GLU A 55 13.21 5.46 0.71
C GLU A 55 13.64 5.29 -0.74
N LYS A 56 12.85 5.83 -1.66
CA LYS A 56 13.06 5.71 -3.10
C LYS A 56 12.38 6.89 -3.78
N GLU A 57 13.01 7.48 -4.78
CA GLU A 57 12.40 8.58 -5.54
C GLU A 57 11.10 8.12 -6.22
N MET A 58 10.01 8.82 -5.93
CA MET A 58 8.70 8.59 -6.52
C MET A 58 8.23 9.93 -7.11
N ASN A 59 8.51 10.13 -8.39
CA ASN A 59 8.34 11.44 -9.06
C ASN A 59 6.87 11.82 -9.24
N ASP A 60 5.97 10.85 -9.27
CA ASP A 60 4.53 11.01 -9.47
C ASP A 60 3.74 9.90 -8.76
N HIS A 61 2.40 10.00 -8.81
CA HIS A 61 1.50 9.03 -8.20
C HIS A 61 1.56 7.65 -8.85
N GLU A 62 1.92 7.55 -10.13
CA GLU A 62 2.07 6.27 -10.81
C GLU A 62 3.28 5.50 -10.25
N ALA A 63 4.43 6.17 -10.15
CA ALA A 63 5.62 5.62 -9.52
C ALA A 63 5.35 5.23 -8.06
N ALA A 64 4.64 6.07 -7.30
CA ALA A 64 4.24 5.78 -5.94
C ALA A 64 3.31 4.56 -5.84
N MET A 65 2.31 4.44 -6.73
CA MET A 65 1.38 3.32 -6.74
C MET A 65 2.08 2.00 -7.10
N ASN A 66 3.04 2.03 -8.02
CA ASN A 66 3.86 0.87 -8.35
C ASN A 66 4.62 0.33 -7.12
N GLU A 67 5.14 1.22 -6.26
CA GLU A 67 5.76 0.80 -4.99
C GLU A 67 4.73 0.24 -4.00
N VAL A 68 3.52 0.80 -3.95
CA VAL A 68 2.42 0.25 -3.12
C VAL A 68 2.07 -1.17 -3.56
N ILE A 69 1.90 -1.41 -4.86
CA ILE A 69 1.60 -2.74 -5.42
C ILE A 69 2.76 -3.70 -5.12
N ALA A 70 4.00 -3.28 -5.40
CA ALA A 70 5.18 -4.10 -5.13
C ALA A 70 5.29 -4.50 -3.66
N ALA A 71 4.98 -3.59 -2.74
CA ALA A 71 4.98 -3.90 -1.32
C ALA A 71 3.81 -4.81 -0.92
N MET A 72 2.62 -4.58 -1.48
CA MET A 72 1.41 -5.36 -1.21
C MET A 72 1.58 -6.83 -1.63
N THR A 73 2.26 -7.08 -2.75
CA THR A 73 2.46 -8.44 -3.31
C THR A 73 3.81 -9.07 -2.94
N ASN A 74 4.62 -8.42 -2.09
CA ASN A 74 5.92 -8.95 -1.74
C ASN A 74 5.79 -10.27 -0.93
N PRO A 75 6.55 -11.34 -1.27
CA PRO A 75 6.42 -12.63 -0.59
C PRO A 75 6.84 -12.61 0.89
N GLU A 76 7.72 -11.70 1.28
CA GLU A 76 8.24 -11.60 2.65
C GLU A 76 7.31 -10.75 3.53
N TYR A 77 7.02 -9.52 3.11
CA TYR A 77 6.31 -8.54 3.94
C TYR A 77 4.93 -8.12 3.40
N GLY A 78 4.56 -8.53 2.19
CA GLY A 78 3.26 -8.22 1.59
C GLY A 78 2.10 -8.99 2.20
N ALA A 79 0.89 -8.67 1.74
CA ALA A 79 -0.38 -9.12 2.30
C ALA A 79 -1.15 -10.07 1.38
N VAL A 80 -0.98 -9.97 0.06
CA VAL A 80 -1.58 -10.86 -0.95
C VAL A 80 -0.51 -11.38 -1.90
N LYS A 81 -0.82 -12.38 -2.72
CA LYS A 81 0.13 -12.88 -3.73
C LYS A 81 -0.01 -12.11 -5.04
N THR A 82 -1.23 -11.75 -5.40
CA THR A 82 -1.55 -11.07 -6.66
C THR A 82 -2.60 -9.99 -6.44
N MET A 83 -2.61 -8.97 -7.31
CA MET A 83 -3.63 -7.91 -7.26
C MET A 83 -5.02 -8.41 -7.68
N ASP A 84 -5.11 -9.55 -8.35
CA ASP A 84 -6.39 -10.19 -8.73
C ASP A 84 -7.22 -10.65 -7.51
N GLU A 85 -6.62 -10.66 -6.32
CA GLU A 85 -7.28 -10.99 -5.05
C GLU A 85 -8.01 -9.79 -4.42
N ILE A 86 -7.89 -8.58 -5.00
CA ILE A 86 -8.27 -7.32 -4.36
C ILE A 86 -9.30 -6.55 -5.20
N ASP A 87 -10.41 -6.19 -4.58
CA ASP A 87 -11.31 -5.14 -5.06
C ASP A 87 -10.83 -3.77 -4.56
N VAL A 88 -10.82 -2.75 -5.44
CA VAL A 88 -10.24 -1.43 -5.13
C VAL A 88 -11.34 -0.37 -5.04
N VAL A 89 -11.26 0.46 -3.98
CA VAL A 89 -12.07 1.66 -3.80
C VAL A 89 -11.15 2.87 -3.60
N GLU A 90 -11.31 3.89 -4.45
CA GLU A 90 -10.54 5.13 -4.40
C GLU A 90 -11.40 6.30 -3.92
N TRP A 91 -10.88 7.09 -2.99
CA TRP A 91 -11.54 8.26 -2.39
C TRP A 91 -10.62 9.49 -2.31
#